data_AF-A0A6J7DI14-F1
#
_entry.id   AF-A0A6J7DI14-F1
#
_cell.length_a   1.000
_cell.length_b   1.000
_cell.length_c   1.000
_cell.angle_alpha   90.00
_cell.angle_beta   90.00
_cell.angle_gamma   90.00
#
_symmetry.space_group_name_H-M   'P 1'
#
loop_
_entity.id
_entity.type
_entity.pdbx_description
1 polymer ?
#
loop_
_entity_poly.entity_id
_entity_poly.type
_entity_poly.pdbx_seq_one_letter_code
_entity_poly.pdbx_strand_id
1 'polypeptide(L)'
;MGSLLTHVLPLAAGAAISPTIMTLSVLILSGPHGKARQAVFTVVNVSLMCLLGIFGTAYMAHAADRHKSGKVNSASVAVDVTLGIVLLLLAIREHYSPAKDTEHDSADAAGKSTGIAVPKYAALGVVMTLTNFTTLALFAPALKEIAISKQPHSTELAVGLILVVIATVTAWVPLLLTVLVPGPAERILGSINHFTTTYKHQIVQVVMFVFGIYLLAKGLTRG
;
A
#
# COMPACT_ATOMS: atom_id res chain seq x y z
N MET A 1 -16.57 0.17 -15.87
CA MET A 1 -16.23 -0.09 -14.45
C MET A 1 -15.82 -1.54 -14.17
N GLY A 2 -16.66 -2.55 -14.47
CA GLY A 2 -16.36 -3.96 -14.14
C GLY A 2 -15.01 -4.47 -14.64
N SER A 3 -14.69 -4.24 -15.92
CA SER A 3 -13.39 -4.62 -16.50
C SER A 3 -12.19 -3.85 -15.92
N LEU A 4 -12.38 -2.65 -15.38
CA LEU A 4 -11.30 -1.91 -14.72
C LEU A 4 -11.03 -2.50 -13.33
N LEU A 5 -12.09 -2.85 -12.60
CA LEU A 5 -11.99 -3.49 -11.29
C LEU A 5 -11.27 -4.84 -11.35
N THR A 6 -11.44 -5.64 -12.41
CA THR A 6 -10.71 -6.92 -12.54
C THR A 6 -9.19 -6.75 -12.63
N HIS A 7 -8.71 -5.59 -13.07
CA HIS A 7 -7.29 -5.28 -13.14
C HIS A 7 -6.78 -4.59 -11.88
N VAL A 8 -7.61 -3.72 -11.27
CA VAL A 8 -7.24 -2.92 -10.09
C VAL A 8 -7.36 -3.72 -8.80
N LEU A 9 -8.39 -4.56 -8.63
CA LEU A 9 -8.63 -5.28 -7.37
C LEU A 9 -7.49 -6.23 -6.97
N PRO A 10 -6.89 -7.04 -7.87
CA PRO A 10 -5.75 -7.87 -7.50
C PRO A 10 -4.56 -7.03 -7.03
N LEU A 11 -4.26 -5.94 -7.73
CA LEU A 11 -3.18 -5.03 -7.36
C LEU A 11 -3.44 -4.32 -6.03
N ALA A 12 -4.69 -3.88 -5.80
CA ALA A 12 -5.12 -3.28 -4.55
C ALA A 12 -5.01 -4.29 -3.39
N ALA A 13 -5.42 -5.53 -3.60
CA ALA A 13 -5.31 -6.60 -2.61
C ALA A 13 -3.85 -6.93 -2.29
N GLY A 14 -2.95 -6.92 -3.28
CA GLY A 14 -1.52 -7.05 -3.02
C GLY A 14 -0.95 -5.85 -2.27
N ALA A 15 -1.36 -4.63 -2.62
CA ALA A 15 -0.96 -3.41 -1.93
C ALA A 15 -1.46 -3.35 -0.47
N ALA A 16 -2.60 -3.97 -0.19
CA ALA A 16 -3.15 -4.10 1.16
C ALA A 16 -2.30 -4.98 2.08
N ILE A 17 -1.44 -5.84 1.53
CA ILE A 17 -0.59 -6.74 2.30
C ILE A 17 0.64 -5.96 2.77
N SER A 18 0.50 -5.32 3.93
CA SER A 18 1.60 -4.58 4.57
C SER A 18 1.82 -5.04 6.01
N PRO A 19 2.69 -6.05 6.21
CA PRO A 19 3.05 -6.52 7.55
C PRO A 19 3.52 -5.42 8.48
N THR A 20 4.35 -4.51 7.95
CA THR A 20 4.93 -3.39 8.70
C THR A 20 3.88 -2.44 9.25
N ILE A 21 2.94 -2.01 8.40
CA ILE A 21 1.87 -1.12 8.85
C ILE A 21 0.96 -1.83 9.87
N MET A 22 0.69 -3.12 9.67
CA MET A 22 -0.14 -3.89 10.59
C MET A 22 0.50 -4.02 11.98
N THR A 23 1.76 -4.44 12.04
CA THR A 23 2.52 -4.58 13.29
C THR A 23 2.63 -3.25 14.02
N LEU A 24 2.97 -2.19 13.30
CA LEU A 24 3.05 -0.85 13.86
C LEU A 24 1.69 -0.38 14.40
N SER A 25 0.60 -0.64 13.68
CA SER A 25 -0.75 -0.25 14.10
C SER A 25 -1.15 -0.92 15.42
N VAL A 26 -0.84 -2.21 15.58
CA VAL A 26 -1.06 -2.94 16.83
C VAL A 26 -0.19 -2.36 17.95
N LEU A 27 1.07 -2.07 17.68
CA LEU A 27 2.00 -1.50 18.66
C LEU A 27 1.57 -0.09 19.13
N ILE A 28 1.08 0.75 18.22
CA ILE A 28 0.51 2.07 18.56
C ILE A 28 -0.74 1.89 19.42
N LEU A 29 -1.63 0.97 19.05
CA LEU A 29 -2.90 0.72 19.76
C LEU A 29 -2.70 0.17 21.17
N SER A 30 -1.65 -0.63 21.39
CA SER A 30 -1.29 -1.18 22.71
C SER A 30 -0.70 -0.13 23.67
N GLY A 31 -0.27 1.02 23.15
CA GLY A 31 0.31 2.10 23.95
C GLY A 31 -0.73 2.99 24.66
N PRO A 32 -0.29 3.84 25.61
CA PRO A 32 -1.17 4.82 26.23
C PRO A 32 -1.73 5.79 25.18
N HIS A 33 -3.02 6.13 25.26
CA HIS A 33 -3.73 6.90 24.24
C HIS A 33 -3.70 6.26 22.83
N GLY A 34 -3.54 4.94 22.73
CA GLY A 34 -3.31 4.23 21.47
C GLY A 34 -4.34 4.51 20.38
N LYS A 35 -5.63 4.61 20.72
CA LYS A 35 -6.71 4.93 19.75
C LYS A 35 -6.52 6.30 19.08
N ALA A 36 -6.22 7.34 19.86
CA ALA A 36 -6.04 8.70 19.34
C ALA A 36 -4.77 8.80 18.47
N ARG A 37 -3.69 8.16 18.93
CA ARG A 37 -2.41 8.11 18.21
C ARG A 37 -2.55 7.34 16.89
N GLN A 38 -3.24 6.20 16.91
CA GLN A 38 -3.55 5.41 15.73
C GLN A 38 -4.46 6.18 14.76
N ALA A 39 -5.42 6.95 15.26
CA ALA A 39 -6.27 7.79 14.41
C ALA A 39 -5.44 8.83 13.64
N VAL A 40 -4.51 9.53 14.31
CA VAL A 40 -3.59 10.47 13.65
C VAL A 40 -2.76 9.76 12.57
N PHE A 41 -2.14 8.63 12.93
CA PHE A 41 -1.36 7.82 11.98
C PHE A 41 -2.20 7.41 10.76
N THR A 42 -3.41 6.89 11.00
CA THR A 42 -4.32 6.41 9.95
C THR A 42 -4.77 7.54 9.03
N VAL A 43 -5.17 8.69 9.60
CA VAL A 43 -5.59 9.86 8.82
C VAL A 43 -4.46 10.32 7.90
N VAL A 44 -3.23 10.37 8.41
CA VAL A 44 -2.06 10.79 7.61
C VAL A 44 -1.73 9.77 6.53
N ASN A 45 -1.73 8.48 6.87
CA ASN A 45 -1.48 7.40 5.91
C ASN A 45 -2.51 7.41 4.76
N VAL A 46 -3.80 7.48 5.09
CA VAL A 46 -4.89 7.53 4.09
C VAL A 46 -4.81 8.81 3.26
N SER A 47 -4.61 9.97 3.91
CA SER A 47 -4.51 11.25 3.21
C SER A 47 -3.33 11.27 2.24
N LEU A 48 -2.19 10.74 2.64
CA LEU A 48 -1.01 10.67 1.79
C LEU A 48 -1.22 9.68 0.63
N MET A 49 -1.87 8.54 0.86
CA MET A 49 -2.24 7.63 -0.24
C MET A 49 -3.27 8.25 -1.19
N CYS A 50 -4.22 9.04 -0.70
CA CYS A 50 -5.11 9.84 -1.55
C CYS A 50 -4.32 10.84 -2.41
N LEU A 51 -3.39 11.59 -1.81
CA LEU A 51 -2.54 12.55 -2.55
C LEU A 51 -1.72 11.83 -3.62
N LEU A 52 -1.04 10.73 -3.27
CA LEU A 52 -0.30 9.91 -4.22
C LEU A 52 -1.20 9.35 -5.32
N GLY A 53 -2.43 8.97 -4.99
CA GLY A 53 -3.44 8.50 -5.96
C GLY A 53 -3.84 9.60 -6.95
N ILE A 54 -4.16 10.79 -6.46
CA ILE A 54 -4.56 11.95 -7.27
C ILE A 54 -3.40 12.40 -8.17
N PHE A 55 -2.22 12.66 -7.59
CA PHE A 55 -1.07 13.12 -8.38
C PHE A 55 -0.53 12.03 -9.31
N GLY A 56 -0.53 10.77 -8.86
CA GLY A 56 -0.07 9.64 -9.66
C GLY A 56 -0.98 9.39 -10.86
N THR A 57 -2.30 9.40 -10.68
CA THR A 57 -3.24 9.26 -11.82
C THR A 57 -3.13 10.43 -12.79
N ALA A 58 -3.09 11.68 -12.31
CA ALA A 58 -2.92 12.85 -13.15
C ALA A 58 -1.59 12.80 -13.94
N TYR A 59 -0.49 12.44 -13.28
CA TYR A 59 0.81 12.28 -13.92
C TYR A 59 0.79 11.21 -15.01
N MET A 60 0.20 10.04 -14.73
CA MET A 60 0.11 8.95 -15.70
C MET A 60 -0.80 9.29 -16.88
N ALA A 61 -1.91 10.00 -16.65
CA ALA A 61 -2.79 10.48 -17.71
C ALA A 61 -2.06 11.47 -18.63
N HIS A 62 -1.35 12.45 -18.07
CA HIS A 62 -0.54 13.38 -18.84
C HIS A 62 0.59 12.69 -19.63
N ALA A 63 1.24 11.68 -19.05
CA ALA A 63 2.25 10.89 -19.75
C ALA A 63 1.65 10.12 -20.94
N ALA A 64 0.46 9.54 -20.76
CA ALA A 64 -0.25 8.83 -21.83
C ALA A 64 -0.67 9.76 -22.98
N ASP A 65 -1.14 10.97 -22.68
CA ASP A 65 -1.56 11.95 -23.69
C ASP A 65 -0.41 12.48 -24.55
N ARG A 66 0.81 12.58 -24.01
CA ARG A 66 1.99 13.01 -24.77
C ARG A 66 2.44 12.01 -25.84
N HIS A 67 2.01 10.75 -25.74
CA HIS A 67 2.38 9.68 -26.67
C HIS A 67 1.34 9.42 -27.77
N LYS A 68 0.50 10.41 -28.12
CA LYS A 68 -0.52 10.32 -29.18
C LYS A 68 0.00 10.13 -30.62
N SER A 69 1.29 9.88 -30.85
CA SER A 69 1.82 9.49 -32.17
C SER A 69 1.60 8.00 -32.46
N GLY A 70 0.33 7.58 -32.66
CA GLY A 70 -0.05 6.37 -33.40
C GLY A 70 0.43 4.98 -32.92
N LYS A 71 1.35 4.88 -31.95
CA LYS A 71 1.80 3.64 -31.33
C LYS A 71 1.26 3.56 -29.90
N VAL A 72 0.06 3.02 -29.75
CA VAL A 72 -0.34 2.46 -28.47
C VAL A 72 0.65 1.32 -28.17
N ASN A 73 1.56 1.48 -27.20
CA ASN A 73 1.91 0.45 -26.21
C ASN A 73 3.24 0.67 -25.48
N SER A 74 4.25 1.29 -26.09
CA SER A 74 5.63 1.13 -25.57
C SER A 74 5.82 1.73 -24.17
N ALA A 75 5.18 2.86 -23.84
CA ALA A 75 5.28 3.48 -22.52
C ALA A 75 4.53 2.68 -21.44
N SER A 76 3.33 2.16 -21.78
CA SER A 76 2.55 1.32 -20.87
C SER A 76 3.28 0.00 -20.60
N VAL A 77 3.74 -0.67 -21.65
CA VAL A 77 4.53 -1.90 -21.56
C VAL A 77 5.82 -1.66 -20.78
N ALA A 78 6.53 -0.55 -21.04
CA ALA A 78 7.74 -0.21 -20.30
C ALA A 78 7.47 -0.05 -18.80
N VAL A 79 6.36 0.58 -18.41
CA VAL A 79 5.99 0.70 -16.98
C VAL A 79 5.70 -0.67 -16.36
N ASP A 80 4.90 -1.52 -17.01
CA ASP A 80 4.56 -2.85 -16.47
C ASP A 80 5.80 -3.74 -16.36
N VAL A 81 6.64 -3.77 -17.40
CA VAL A 81 7.88 -4.54 -17.40
C VAL A 81 8.87 -4.00 -16.38
N THR A 82 9.06 -2.69 -16.29
CA THR A 82 9.99 -2.07 -15.32
C THR A 82 9.55 -2.36 -13.89
N LEU A 83 8.26 -2.16 -13.58
CA LEU A 83 7.72 -2.47 -12.25
C LEU A 83 7.81 -3.97 -11.95
N GLY A 84 7.53 -4.83 -12.94
CA GLY A 84 7.69 -6.28 -12.79
C GLY A 84 9.12 -6.69 -12.48
N ILE A 85 10.11 -6.16 -13.21
CA ILE A 85 11.54 -6.38 -12.94
C ILE A 85 11.90 -5.88 -11.55
N VAL A 86 11.50 -4.66 -11.18
CA VAL A 86 11.78 -4.08 -9.86
C VAL A 86 11.20 -4.96 -8.76
N LEU A 87 9.96 -5.43 -8.89
CA LEU A 87 9.34 -6.34 -7.92
C LEU A 87 10.10 -7.67 -7.81
N LEU A 88 10.53 -8.27 -8.91
CA LEU A 88 11.34 -9.50 -8.87
C LEU A 88 12.70 -9.26 -8.22
N LEU A 89 13.38 -8.16 -8.55
CA LEU A 89 14.65 -7.80 -7.92
C LEU A 89 14.48 -7.55 -6.42
N LEU A 90 13.38 -6.92 -6.00
CA LEU A 90 13.04 -6.74 -4.60
C LEU A 90 12.72 -8.07 -3.92
N ALA A 91 12.03 -9.01 -4.57
CA ALA A 91 11.78 -10.35 -4.04
C ALA A 91 13.08 -11.14 -3.83
N ILE A 92 13.99 -11.06 -4.79
CA ILE A 92 15.32 -11.67 -4.72
C ILE A 92 16.13 -11.02 -3.60
N ARG A 93 16.15 -9.69 -3.55
CA ARG A 93 16.84 -8.95 -2.48
C ARG A 93 16.29 -9.33 -1.11
N GLU A 94 14.97 -9.39 -0.94
CA GLU A 94 14.35 -9.77 0.33
C GLU A 94 14.72 -11.19 0.74
N HIS A 95 14.86 -12.12 -0.22
CA HIS A 95 15.30 -13.48 0.05
C HIS A 95 16.74 -13.56 0.57
N TYR A 96 17.66 -12.78 -0.01
CA TYR A 96 19.09 -12.82 0.35
C TYR A 96 19.50 -11.83 1.44
N SER A 97 18.76 -10.74 1.57
CA SER A 97 19.00 -9.65 2.53
C SER A 97 17.65 -9.09 3.00
N PRO A 98 16.97 -9.82 3.91
CA PRO A 98 15.66 -9.43 4.42
C PRO A 98 15.72 -8.03 5.05
N ALA A 99 14.67 -7.24 4.81
CA ALA A 99 14.58 -5.90 5.40
C ALA A 99 14.64 -5.96 6.94
N LYS A 100 15.37 -5.03 7.55
CA LYS A 100 15.43 -4.92 9.02
C LYS A 100 14.04 -4.58 9.60
N ASP A 101 13.76 -5.11 10.77
CA ASP A 101 12.55 -4.81 11.54
C ASP A 101 12.63 -3.40 12.12
N THR A 102 12.10 -2.44 11.37
CA THR A 102 12.08 -1.02 11.77
C THR A 102 10.82 -0.62 12.51
N GLU A 103 9.82 -1.51 12.64
CA GLU A 103 8.57 -1.18 13.34
C GLU A 103 8.81 -0.91 14.83
N HIS A 104 9.63 -1.75 15.48
CA HIS A 104 9.98 -1.59 16.89
C HIS A 104 10.75 -0.29 17.13
N ASP A 105 11.80 -0.02 16.36
CA ASP A 105 12.56 1.23 16.46
C ASP A 105 11.66 2.47 16.29
N SER A 106 10.74 2.41 15.33
CA SER A 106 9.82 3.51 15.02
C SER A 106 8.78 3.72 16.11
N ALA A 107 8.31 2.64 16.73
CA ALA A 107 7.38 2.71 17.85
C ALA A 107 8.06 3.10 19.16
N ASP A 108 9.28 2.66 19.43
CA ASP A 108 10.06 3.07 20.60
C ASP A 108 10.41 4.56 20.53
N ALA A 109 10.74 5.05 19.34
CA ALA A 109 10.90 6.48 19.09
C ALA A 109 9.60 7.26 19.38
N ALA A 110 8.43 6.64 19.15
CA ALA A 110 7.13 7.23 19.42
C ALA A 110 6.67 7.08 20.90
N GLY A 111 7.01 5.97 21.56
CA GLY A 111 6.52 5.53 22.86
C GLY A 111 7.06 6.31 24.06
N LYS A 112 8.17 7.04 23.90
CA LYS A 112 8.76 7.91 24.95
C LYS A 112 7.91 9.14 25.29
N SER A 113 6.74 9.33 24.68
CA SER A 113 5.86 10.45 24.95
C SER A 113 4.72 10.10 25.91
N THR A 114 4.48 10.95 26.90
CA THR A 114 3.38 10.82 27.86
C THR A 114 2.04 11.35 27.34
N GLY A 115 2.02 12.14 26.26
CA GLY A 115 0.81 12.75 25.66
C GLY A 115 0.48 12.23 24.25
N ILE A 116 -0.60 12.73 23.62
CA ILE A 116 -1.04 12.27 22.28
C ILE A 116 0.05 12.46 21.20
N ALA A 117 0.93 13.46 21.35
CA ALA A 117 2.08 13.71 20.46
C ALA A 117 1.75 13.66 18.95
N VAL A 118 0.71 14.40 18.55
CA VAL A 118 0.19 14.44 17.17
C VAL A 118 1.30 14.56 16.10
N PRO A 119 2.29 15.46 16.21
CA PRO A 119 3.32 15.58 15.18
C PRO A 119 4.17 14.31 14.98
N LYS A 120 4.39 13.54 16.05
CA LYS A 120 5.21 12.32 15.98
C LYS A 120 4.49 11.21 15.23
N TYR A 121 3.22 10.97 15.56
CA TYR A 121 2.42 9.94 14.89
C TYR A 121 2.04 10.35 13.46
N ALA A 122 1.95 11.65 13.19
CA ALA A 122 1.83 12.15 11.83
C ALA A 122 3.13 11.92 11.03
N ALA A 123 4.29 12.26 11.57
CA ALA A 123 5.58 11.99 10.93
C ALA A 123 5.77 10.48 10.67
N LEU A 124 5.41 9.66 11.66
CA LEU A 124 5.41 8.20 11.53
C LEU A 124 4.51 7.73 10.37
N GLY A 125 3.30 8.29 10.27
CA GLY A 125 2.38 8.05 9.15
C GLY A 125 3.01 8.38 7.79
N VAL A 126 3.66 9.54 7.67
CA VAL A 126 4.35 9.93 6.42
C VAL A 126 5.48 8.97 6.09
N VAL A 127 6.40 8.74 7.03
CA VAL A 127 7.58 7.89 6.83
C VAL A 127 7.15 6.49 6.40
N MET A 128 6.26 5.87 7.17
CA MET A 128 5.81 4.50 6.93
C MET A 128 5.04 4.36 5.62
N THR A 129 4.32 5.39 5.17
CA THR A 129 3.66 5.37 3.86
C THR A 129 4.68 5.42 2.72
N LEU A 130 5.69 6.29 2.83
CA LEU A 130 6.69 6.50 1.79
C LEU A 130 7.73 5.38 1.71
N THR A 131 7.99 4.67 2.81
CA THR A 131 8.94 3.54 2.86
C THR A 131 8.27 2.18 2.61
N ASN A 132 6.94 2.13 2.50
CA ASN A 132 6.21 0.90 2.21
C ASN A 132 6.26 0.58 0.70
N PHE A 133 7.44 0.16 0.26
CA PHE A 133 7.76 -0.06 -1.14
C PHE A 133 6.88 -1.11 -1.81
N THR A 134 6.49 -2.19 -1.12
CA THR A 134 5.57 -3.19 -1.65
C THR A 134 4.22 -2.58 -2.00
N THR A 135 3.65 -1.80 -1.08
CA THR A 135 2.37 -1.13 -1.31
C THR A 135 2.48 -0.16 -2.48
N LEU A 136 3.52 0.69 -2.49
CA LEU A 136 3.72 1.67 -3.57
C LEU A 136 3.95 1.02 -4.94
N ALA A 137 4.73 -0.08 -4.99
CA ALA A 137 5.04 -0.79 -6.21
C ALA A 137 3.81 -1.49 -6.83
N LEU A 138 2.80 -1.81 -6.03
CA LEU A 138 1.52 -2.38 -6.50
C LEU A 138 0.43 -1.33 -6.68
N PHE A 139 0.51 -0.22 -5.95
CA PHE A 139 -0.37 0.92 -6.10
C PHE A 139 -0.12 1.66 -7.43
N ALA A 140 1.15 1.91 -7.79
CA ALA A 140 1.51 2.58 -9.03
C ALA A 140 0.93 1.95 -10.32
N PRO A 141 1.04 0.63 -10.57
CA PRO A 141 0.43 0.02 -11.74
C PRO A 141 -1.10 0.04 -11.68
N ALA A 142 -1.71 0.02 -10.49
CA ALA A 142 -3.15 0.18 -10.34
C ALA A 142 -3.62 1.60 -10.74
N LEU A 143 -2.90 2.63 -10.30
CA LEU A 143 -3.15 4.01 -10.73
C LEU A 143 -2.99 4.17 -12.24
N LYS A 144 -1.98 3.52 -12.84
CA LYS A 144 -1.81 3.51 -14.28
C LYS A 144 -3.03 2.91 -14.98
N GLU A 145 -3.54 1.76 -14.54
CA GLU A 145 -4.75 1.16 -15.15
C GLU A 145 -5.95 2.10 -15.07
N ILE A 146 -6.11 2.84 -13.98
CA ILE A 146 -7.15 3.87 -13.83
C ILE A 146 -6.92 5.01 -14.82
N ALA A 147 -5.71 5.56 -14.87
CA ALA A 147 -5.36 6.74 -15.67
C ALA A 147 -5.43 6.52 -17.18
N ILE A 148 -5.14 5.31 -17.66
CA ILE A 148 -5.27 4.97 -19.09
C ILE A 148 -6.64 4.38 -19.43
N SER A 149 -7.52 4.24 -18.44
CA SER A 149 -8.86 3.75 -18.68
C SER A 149 -9.62 4.78 -19.50
N LYS A 150 -10.30 4.36 -20.58
CA LYS A 150 -11.17 5.26 -21.35
C LYS A 150 -12.52 5.47 -20.65
N GLN A 151 -12.53 5.47 -19.31
CA GLN A 151 -13.74 5.59 -18.51
C GLN A 151 -14.01 7.07 -18.17
N PRO A 152 -15.25 7.44 -17.84
CA PRO A 152 -15.54 8.77 -17.33
C PRO A 152 -14.80 9.05 -16.01
N HIS A 153 -14.44 10.31 -15.75
CA HIS A 153 -13.74 10.73 -14.53
C HIS A 153 -14.44 10.32 -13.22
N SER A 154 -15.77 10.23 -13.21
CA SER A 154 -16.52 9.75 -12.04
C SER A 154 -16.22 8.28 -11.72
N THR A 155 -16.00 7.45 -12.75
CA THR A 155 -15.60 6.04 -12.59
C THR A 155 -14.15 5.92 -12.15
N GLU A 156 -13.26 6.74 -12.72
CA GLU A 156 -11.85 6.78 -12.30
C GLU A 156 -11.71 7.16 -10.83
N LEU A 157 -12.45 8.19 -10.39
CA LEU A 157 -12.49 8.62 -9.00
C LEU A 157 -13.01 7.51 -8.08
N ALA A 158 -14.13 6.87 -8.46
CA ALA A 158 -14.70 5.78 -7.66
C ALA A 158 -13.74 4.59 -7.52
N VAL A 159 -13.08 4.17 -8.61
CA VAL A 159 -12.10 3.07 -8.56
C VAL A 159 -10.83 3.49 -7.81
N GLY A 160 -10.40 4.74 -7.94
CA GLY A 160 -9.28 5.30 -7.17
C GLY A 160 -9.54 5.30 -5.66
N LEU A 161 -10.76 5.67 -5.24
CA LEU A 161 -11.17 5.59 -3.84
C LEU A 161 -11.19 4.15 -3.33
N ILE A 162 -11.73 3.21 -4.11
CA ILE A 162 -11.71 1.77 -3.77
C ILE A 162 -10.27 1.29 -3.59
N LEU A 163 -9.38 1.65 -4.52
CA LEU A 163 -7.96 1.31 -4.46
C LEU A 163 -7.30 1.83 -3.18
N VAL A 164 -7.52 3.10 -2.81
CA VAL A 164 -6.96 3.67 -1.56
C VAL A 164 -7.52 2.98 -0.32
N VAL A 165 -8.84 2.76 -0.27
CA VAL A 165 -9.50 2.10 0.87
C VAL A 165 -8.93 0.70 1.10
N ILE A 166 -8.75 -0.07 0.03
CA ILE A 166 -8.18 -1.42 0.11
C ILE A 166 -6.69 -1.35 0.47
N ALA A 167 -5.89 -0.52 -0.21
CA ALA A 167 -4.44 -0.44 0.01
C ALA A 167 -4.06 0.05 1.43
N THR A 168 -4.96 0.75 2.12
CA THR A 168 -4.74 1.28 3.48
C THR A 168 -5.45 0.45 4.57
N VAL A 169 -6.00 -0.72 4.22
CA VAL A 169 -6.77 -1.58 5.14
C VAL A 169 -6.02 -1.90 6.42
N THR A 170 -4.71 -2.14 6.35
CA THR A 170 -3.88 -2.46 7.52
C THR A 170 -3.69 -1.29 8.48
N ALA A 171 -3.95 -0.05 8.05
CA ALA A 171 -3.92 1.12 8.92
C ALA A 171 -5.27 1.35 9.63
N TRP A 172 -6.38 1.29 8.88
CA TRP A 172 -7.69 1.64 9.43
C TRP A 172 -8.43 0.47 10.09
N VAL A 173 -8.25 -0.78 9.65
CA VAL A 173 -8.96 -1.94 10.24
C VAL A 173 -8.62 -2.13 11.72
N PRO A 174 -7.35 -2.09 12.17
CA PRO A 174 -7.04 -2.21 13.60
C PRO A 174 -7.72 -1.13 14.45
N LEU A 175 -7.76 0.11 13.93
CA LEU A 175 -8.45 1.21 14.59
C LEU A 175 -9.96 0.96 14.67
N LEU A 176 -10.60 0.59 13.56
CA LEU A 176 -12.04 0.32 13.57
C LEU A 176 -12.39 -0.86 14.47
N LEU A 177 -11.63 -1.95 14.44
CA LEU A 177 -11.86 -3.10 15.31
C LEU A 177 -11.77 -2.73 16.79
N THR A 178 -10.77 -1.95 17.20
CA THR A 178 -10.62 -1.52 18.61
C THR A 178 -11.66 -0.49 19.05
N VAL A 179 -12.28 0.23 18.13
CA VAL A 179 -13.37 1.18 18.43
C VAL A 179 -14.72 0.47 18.47
N LEU A 180 -15.01 -0.39 17.49
CA LEU A 180 -16.31 -1.03 17.32
C LEU A 180 -16.49 -2.29 18.18
N VAL A 181 -15.41 -3.05 18.41
CA VAL A 181 -15.48 -4.37 19.08
C VAL A 181 -14.32 -4.53 20.09
N PRO A 182 -14.24 -3.67 21.12
CA PRO A 182 -13.05 -3.54 21.97
C PRO A 182 -12.63 -4.82 22.72
N GLY A 183 -13.58 -5.71 23.06
CA GLY A 183 -13.26 -6.97 23.75
C GLY A 183 -12.52 -7.98 22.85
N PRO A 184 -13.14 -8.46 21.77
CA PRO A 184 -12.50 -9.38 20.82
C PRO A 184 -11.30 -8.80 20.06
N ALA A 185 -11.20 -7.48 19.93
CA ALA A 185 -10.17 -6.82 19.12
C ALA A 185 -8.76 -7.23 19.53
N GLU A 186 -8.46 -7.33 20.83
CA GLU A 186 -7.12 -7.68 21.31
C GLU A 186 -6.70 -9.10 20.88
N ARG A 187 -7.63 -10.07 20.97
CA ARG A 187 -7.40 -11.44 20.53
C ARG A 187 -7.24 -11.54 19.01
N ILE A 188 -8.11 -10.88 18.26
CA ILE A 188 -8.09 -10.89 16.78
C ILE A 188 -6.81 -10.23 16.27
N LEU A 189 -6.51 -9.02 16.74
CA LEU A 189 -5.33 -8.27 16.34
C LEU A 189 -4.05 -8.96 16.79
N GLY A 190 -4.03 -9.56 17.99
CA GLY A 190 -2.90 -10.37 18.44
C GLY A 190 -2.63 -11.55 17.51
N SER A 191 -3.67 -12.27 17.09
CA SER A 191 -3.52 -13.40 16.15
C SER A 191 -3.05 -12.96 14.77
N ILE A 192 -3.62 -11.89 14.22
CA ILE A 192 -3.22 -11.39 12.90
C ILE A 192 -1.78 -10.86 12.97
N ASN A 193 -1.44 -10.10 14.02
CA ASN A 193 -0.10 -9.59 14.23
C ASN A 193 0.91 -10.73 14.34
N HIS A 194 0.63 -11.76 15.15
CA HIS A 194 1.51 -12.91 15.31
C HIS A 194 1.76 -13.64 13.98
N PHE A 195 0.72 -13.90 13.20
CA PHE A 195 0.88 -14.49 11.86
C PHE A 195 1.74 -13.60 10.96
N THR A 196 1.43 -12.31 10.96
CA THR A 196 2.04 -11.31 10.08
C THR A 196 3.51 -11.06 10.40
N THR A 197 3.90 -11.06 11.67
CA THR A 197 5.29 -10.94 12.11
C THR A 197 6.07 -12.23 11.88
N THR A 198 5.46 -13.38 12.17
CA THR A 198 6.11 -14.69 11.99
C THR A 198 6.46 -14.98 10.52
N TYR A 199 5.56 -14.62 9.60
CA TYR A 199 5.73 -14.89 8.17
C TYR A 199 6.05 -13.64 7.35
N LYS A 200 6.50 -12.55 7.98
CA LYS A 200 6.69 -11.23 7.34
C LYS A 200 7.48 -11.33 6.03
N HIS A 201 8.68 -11.92 6.09
CA HIS A 201 9.57 -12.02 4.93
C HIS A 201 8.99 -12.92 3.83
N GLN A 202 8.36 -14.04 4.20
CA GLN A 202 7.72 -14.95 3.25
C GLN A 202 6.54 -14.27 2.55
N ILE A 203 5.71 -13.54 3.30
CA ILE A 203 4.58 -12.77 2.75
C ILE A 203 5.09 -11.75 1.74
N VAL A 204 6.06 -10.92 2.14
CA VAL A 204 6.64 -9.87 1.28
C VAL A 204 7.26 -10.49 0.02
N GLN A 205 8.07 -11.55 0.19
CA GLN A 205 8.71 -12.25 -0.92
C GLN A 205 7.69 -12.83 -1.90
N VAL A 206 6.67 -13.54 -1.42
CA VAL A 206 5.64 -14.16 -2.26
C VAL A 206 4.84 -13.10 -3.01
N VAL A 207 4.42 -12.03 -2.32
CA VAL A 207 3.69 -10.92 -2.95
C VAL A 207 4.53 -10.28 -4.05
N MET A 208 5.77 -9.89 -3.75
CA MET A 208 6.66 -9.30 -4.76
C MET A 208 6.91 -10.24 -5.94
N PHE A 209 7.12 -11.53 -5.69
CA PHE A 209 7.37 -12.52 -6.74
C PHE A 209 6.15 -12.73 -7.64
N VAL A 210 4.98 -13.00 -7.06
CA VAL A 210 3.73 -13.26 -7.80
C VAL A 210 3.33 -12.04 -8.63
N PHE A 211 3.35 -10.85 -8.03
CA PHE A 211 2.99 -9.64 -8.77
C PHE A 211 4.07 -9.19 -9.76
N GLY A 212 5.35 -9.48 -9.48
CA GLY A 212 6.44 -9.29 -10.45
C GLY A 212 6.24 -10.10 -11.71
N ILE A 213 5.92 -11.40 -11.57
CA ILE A 213 5.56 -12.28 -12.70
C ILE A 213 4.30 -11.77 -13.41
N TYR A 214 3.26 -11.43 -12.65
CA TYR A 214 2.01 -10.93 -13.21
C TYR A 214 2.22 -9.68 -14.08
N LEU A 215 2.97 -8.69 -13.59
CA LEU A 215 3.24 -7.45 -14.34
C LEU A 215 4.13 -7.71 -15.57
N LEU A 216 5.11 -8.61 -15.47
CA LEU A 216 5.92 -9.02 -16.63
C LEU A 216 5.08 -9.71 -17.70
N ALA A 217 4.29 -10.72 -17.32
CA ALA A 217 3.43 -11.43 -18.25
C ALA A 217 2.42 -10.46 -18.90
N LYS A 218 1.87 -9.53 -18.12
CA LYS A 218 0.95 -8.49 -18.61
C LYS A 218 1.63 -7.53 -19.59
N GLY A 219 2.86 -7.11 -19.30
CA GLY A 219 3.64 -6.25 -20.20
C GLY A 219 3.96 -6.95 -21.52
N LEU A 220 4.41 -8.21 -21.46
CA LEU A 220 4.78 -9.02 -22.62
C LEU A 220 3.59 -9.41 -23.50
N THR A 221 2.41 -9.61 -22.91
CA THR A 221 1.18 -9.95 -23.67
C THR A 221 0.50 -8.73 -24.28
N ARG A 222 0.74 -7.53 -23.74
CA ARG A 222 0.22 -6.29 -24.30
C ARG A 222 1.13 -5.68 -25.35
N GLY A 223 2.45 -5.87 -25.27
CA GLY A 223 3.44 -5.31 -26.21
C GLY A 223 3.47 -6.00 -27.57
#